data_AF-R7J376-F1
#
_entry.id   AF-R7J376-F1
#
_cell.length_a   1.000
_cell.length_b   1.000
_cell.length_c   1.000
_cell.angle_alpha   90.00
_cell.angle_beta   90.00
_cell.angle_gamma   90.00
#
_symmetry.space_group_name_H-M   'P 1'
#
loop_
_entity.id
_entity.type
_entity.pdbx_description
1 polymer ?
#
loop_
_entity_poly.entity_id
_entity_poly.type
_entity_poly.pdbx_seq_one_letter_code
_entity_poly.pdbx_strand_id
1 'polypeptide(L)'
;MDLQIIKTKVEQSQYPGGLKALAEAVGMTVQNLHRCVRENKIQAQDLEKIASELKVSIVEFFDEEVTQVRQAGRDYVERGKIEHKGPEYNGCSSVEADLRDQIAQLKSQLEDKERIIKLMEDRK
;
A
#
# COMPACT_ATOMS: atom_id res chain seq x y z
N MET A 1 5.38 4.79 18.34
CA MET A 1 6.72 4.27 18.01
C MET A 1 7.60 4.55 19.20
N ASP A 2 8.19 3.52 19.78
CA ASP A 2 9.03 3.61 20.97
C ASP A 2 10.37 2.92 20.73
N LEU A 3 11.42 3.73 20.55
CA LEU A 3 12.78 3.23 20.40
C LEU A 3 13.45 2.85 21.73
N GLN A 4 12.85 3.10 22.90
CA GLN A 4 13.37 2.54 24.16
C GLN A 4 13.31 1.01 24.16
N ILE A 5 12.36 0.43 23.43
CA ILE A 5 12.20 -1.01 23.24
C ILE A 5 13.50 -1.65 22.73
N ILE A 6 14.34 -0.94 21.97
CA ILE A 6 15.65 -1.45 21.52
C ILE A 6 16.50 -1.89 22.72
N LYS A 7 16.57 -1.08 23.78
CA LYS A 7 17.36 -1.42 24.98
C LYS A 7 16.78 -2.65 25.67
N THR A 8 15.47 -2.67 25.84
CA THR A 8 14.76 -3.79 26.45
C THR A 8 14.97 -5.09 25.67
N LYS A 9 14.90 -5.06 24.33
CA LYS A 9 15.14 -6.22 23.48
C LYS A 9 16.60 -6.67 23.50
N VAL A 10 17.56 -5.75 23.55
CA VAL A 10 18.99 -6.09 23.72
C VAL A 10 19.23 -6.84 25.02
N GLU A 11 18.61 -6.39 26.12
CA GLU A 11 18.69 -7.05 27.43
C GLU A 11 17.99 -8.41 27.43
N GLN A 12 16.75 -8.49 26.91
CA GLN A 12 15.95 -9.71 26.86
C GLN A 12 16.57 -10.80 25.98
N SER A 13 17.12 -10.41 24.83
CA SER A 13 17.79 -11.35 23.91
C SER A 13 19.21 -11.71 24.33
N GLN A 14 19.72 -11.09 25.42
CA GLN A 14 21.11 -11.18 25.84
C GLN A 14 22.07 -10.99 24.66
N TYR A 15 21.83 -9.93 23.87
CA TYR A 15 22.56 -9.70 22.62
C TYR A 15 24.08 -9.66 22.89
N PRO A 16 24.90 -10.47 22.21
CA PRO A 16 26.33 -10.56 22.47
C PRO A 16 27.02 -9.20 22.33
N GLY A 17 27.70 -8.74 23.38
CA GLY A 17 28.34 -7.41 23.41
C GLY A 17 27.37 -6.23 23.61
N GLY A 18 26.09 -6.51 23.84
CA GLY A 18 25.06 -5.55 24.22
C GLY A 18 24.84 -4.44 23.19
N LEU A 19 24.41 -3.28 23.68
CA LEU A 19 24.05 -2.14 22.83
C LEU A 19 25.23 -1.63 22.00
N LYS A 20 26.46 -1.79 22.49
CA LYS A 20 27.67 -1.38 21.78
C LYS A 20 27.86 -2.22 20.51
N ALA A 21 27.81 -3.55 20.63
CA ALA A 21 27.96 -4.44 19.50
C ALA A 21 26.81 -4.29 18.49
N LEU A 22 25.59 -4.01 18.96
CA LEU A 22 24.46 -3.71 18.07
C LEU A 22 24.72 -2.45 17.22
N ALA A 23 25.23 -1.37 17.83
CA ALA A 23 25.55 -0.15 17.09
C ALA A 23 26.60 -0.41 16.01
N GLU A 24 27.64 -1.18 16.35
CA GLU A 24 28.69 -1.58 15.40
C GLU A 24 28.12 -2.44 14.25
N ALA A 25 27.25 -3.41 14.54
CA ALA A 25 26.62 -4.27 13.53
C ALA A 25 25.75 -3.48 12.53
N VAL A 26 25.04 -2.46 13.02
CA VAL A 26 24.20 -1.58 12.19
C VAL A 26 25.02 -0.56 11.40
N GLY A 27 26.29 -0.36 11.78
CA GLY A 27 27.22 0.57 11.14
C GLY A 27 27.11 2.00 11.66
N MET A 28 26.75 2.18 12.93
CA MET A 28 26.69 3.50 13.56
C MET A 28 27.41 3.56 14.91
N THR A 29 27.72 4.78 15.37
CA THR A 29 28.34 4.95 16.68
C THR A 29 27.34 4.70 17.81
N VAL A 30 27.83 4.21 18.95
CA VAL A 30 27.00 3.98 20.15
C VAL A 30 26.33 5.28 20.61
N GLN A 31 27.04 6.41 20.49
CA GLN A 31 26.50 7.74 20.79
C GLN A 31 25.34 8.10 19.86
N ASN A 32 25.45 7.80 18.56
CA ASN A 32 24.36 8.03 17.61
C ASN A 32 23.14 7.15 17.95
N LEU A 33 23.36 5.87 18.27
CA LEU A 33 22.27 4.97 18.69
C LEU A 33 21.59 5.49 19.97
N HIS A 34 22.36 5.94 20.97
CA HIS A 34 21.80 6.57 22.16
C HIS A 34 21.01 7.85 21.85
N ARG A 35 21.48 8.68 20.91
CA ARG A 35 20.76 9.87 20.45
C ARG A 35 19.44 9.48 19.80
N CYS A 36 19.47 8.53 18.86
CA CYS A 36 18.29 8.02 18.17
C CYS A 36 17.23 7.50 19.14
N VAL A 37 17.64 6.70 20.13
CA VAL A 37 16.74 6.18 21.16
C VAL A 37 16.17 7.30 22.03
N ARG A 38 16.97 8.30 22.40
CA ARG A 38 16.52 9.44 23.24
C ARG A 38 15.58 10.40 22.50
N GLU A 39 15.90 10.71 21.25
CA GLU A 39 15.12 11.62 20.40
C GLU A 39 13.95 10.91 19.70
N ASN A 40 13.85 9.59 19.88
CA ASN A 40 12.90 8.73 19.20
C ASN A 40 12.91 8.92 17.67
N LYS A 41 14.11 9.11 17.11
CA LYS A 41 14.33 9.50 15.72
C LYS A 41 15.44 8.67 15.08
N ILE A 42 15.08 7.90 14.06
CA ILE A 42 15.99 7.03 13.31
C ILE A 42 15.52 6.91 11.86
N GLN A 43 16.43 6.60 10.93
CA GLN A 43 16.04 6.31 9.55
C GLN A 43 15.40 4.91 9.46
N ALA A 44 14.42 4.74 8.57
CA ALA A 44 13.73 3.46 8.41
C ALA A 44 14.69 2.30 8.09
N GLN A 45 15.70 2.55 7.24
CA GLN A 45 16.72 1.57 6.89
C GLN A 45 17.55 1.12 8.10
N ASP A 46 17.87 2.04 9.02
CA ASP A 46 18.63 1.70 10.23
C ASP A 46 17.76 0.93 11.24
N LEU A 47 16.48 1.30 11.35
CA LEU A 47 15.53 0.56 12.18
C LEU A 47 15.31 -0.88 11.67
N GLU A 48 15.27 -1.07 10.35
CA GLU A 48 15.15 -2.38 9.71
C GLU A 48 16.39 -3.26 9.99
N LYS A 49 17.59 -2.68 9.92
CA LYS A 49 18.82 -3.38 10.32
C LYS A 49 18.80 -3.77 11.80
N ILE A 50 18.40 -2.85 12.68
CA ILE A 50 18.28 -3.13 14.12
C ILE A 50 17.29 -4.29 14.37
N ALA A 51 16.13 -4.26 13.71
CA ALA A 51 15.14 -5.33 13.80
C ALA A 51 15.71 -6.69 13.37
N SER A 52 16.46 -6.69 12.26
CA SER A 52 17.13 -7.87 11.71
C SER A 52 18.19 -8.45 12.65
N GLU A 53 19.06 -7.60 13.21
CA GLU A 53 20.10 -8.01 14.18
C GLU A 53 19.50 -8.57 15.47
N LEU A 54 18.44 -7.93 15.97
CA LEU A 54 17.72 -8.38 17.16
C LEU A 54 16.79 -9.57 16.91
N LYS A 55 16.61 -9.98 15.63
CA LYS A 55 15.69 -11.04 15.20
C LYS A 55 14.25 -10.81 15.69
N VAL A 56 13.81 -9.55 15.65
CA VAL A 56 12.45 -9.13 16.02
C VAL A 56 11.73 -8.50 14.83
N SER A 57 10.40 -8.51 14.85
CA SER A 57 9.61 -7.78 13.85
C SER A 57 9.81 -6.27 14.02
N ILE A 58 9.91 -5.53 12.91
CA ILE A 58 9.99 -4.06 12.96
C ILE A 58 8.75 -3.42 13.60
N VAL A 59 7.61 -4.11 13.55
CA VAL A 59 6.34 -3.68 14.15
C VAL A 59 6.44 -3.58 15.67
N GLU A 60 7.35 -4.33 16.31
CA GLU A 60 7.57 -4.30 17.77
C GLU A 60 8.03 -2.92 18.26
N PHE A 61 8.55 -2.06 17.38
CA PHE A 61 8.96 -0.70 17.75
C PHE A 61 7.81 0.31 17.64
N PHE A 62 6.59 -0.12 17.29
CA PHE A 62 5.42 0.74 17.13
C PHE A 62 4.35 0.40 18.17
N ASP A 63 3.83 1.41 18.87
CA ASP A 63 2.74 1.27 19.86
C ASP A 63 1.36 1.03 19.23
N GLU A 64 1.31 0.57 17.99
CA GLU A 64 0.05 0.21 17.36
C GLU A 64 -0.39 -1.12 17.98
N GLU A 65 -1.61 -1.15 18.56
CA GLU A 65 -2.27 -2.42 18.81
C GLU A 65 -2.12 -3.24 17.54
N VAL A 66 -1.54 -4.44 17.65
CA VAL A 66 -1.28 -5.34 16.52
C VAL A 66 -2.64 -5.66 15.89
N THR A 67 -3.13 -4.77 15.05
CA THR A 67 -4.16 -5.06 14.09
C THR A 67 -3.47 -6.09 13.22
N GLN A 68 -3.84 -7.35 13.47
CA GLN A 68 -3.37 -8.52 12.74
C GLN A 68 -3.11 -8.07 11.33
N VAL A 69 -1.85 -8.20 10.87
CA VAL A 69 -1.47 -7.84 9.51
C VAL A 69 -2.50 -8.50 8.62
N ARG A 70 -3.48 -7.72 8.15
CA ARG A 70 -4.40 -8.19 7.14
C ARG A 70 -3.45 -8.38 5.99
N GLN A 71 -3.10 -9.63 5.74
CA GLN A 71 -2.44 -10.00 4.50
C GLN A 71 -3.40 -9.47 3.44
N ALA A 72 -3.11 -8.27 2.93
CA ALA A 72 -3.65 -7.86 1.66
C ALA A 72 -3.17 -8.98 0.76
N GLY A 73 -4.10 -9.83 0.29
CA GLY A 73 -3.85 -10.96 -0.59
C GLY A 73 -3.34 -10.49 -1.94
N ARG A 74 -2.24 -9.75 -1.93
CA ARG A 74 -1.38 -9.53 -3.06
C ARG A 74 -0.44 -10.71 -3.03
N ASP A 75 -0.91 -11.80 -3.63
CA ASP A 75 -0.04 -12.88 -4.05
C ASP A 75 1.18 -12.24 -4.71
N TYR A 76 2.35 -12.47 -4.12
CA TYR A 76 3.60 -12.25 -4.80
C TYR A 76 3.65 -13.29 -5.92
N VAL A 77 3.17 -12.92 -7.12
CA VAL A 77 3.27 -13.78 -8.28
C VAL A 77 4.65 -13.57 -8.90
N GLU A 78 5.54 -14.56 -8.74
CA GLU A 78 6.78 -14.63 -9.51
C GLU A 78 6.45 -14.47 -11.01
N ARG A 79 7.27 -13.72 -11.73
CA ARG A 79 7.10 -13.45 -13.17
C ARG A 79 6.83 -14.77 -13.92
N GLY A 80 5.60 -14.98 -14.38
CA GLY A 80 5.38 -15.91 -15.49
C GLY A 80 4.02 -16.55 -15.67
N LYS A 81 3.16 -16.69 -14.66
CA LYS A 81 1.82 -17.29 -14.86
C LYS A 81 0.80 -16.76 -13.87
N ILE A 82 0.10 -15.70 -14.26
CA ILE A 82 -1.14 -15.30 -13.59
C ILE A 82 -2.26 -16.09 -14.27
N GLU A 83 -2.64 -17.22 -13.69
CA GLU A 83 -3.80 -18.00 -14.16
C GLU A 83 -5.05 -17.50 -13.42
N HIS A 84 -5.83 -16.63 -14.09
CA HIS A 84 -7.14 -16.22 -13.59
C HIS A 84 -8.14 -17.35 -13.82
N LYS A 85 -8.56 -18.04 -12.75
CA LYS A 85 -9.74 -18.91 -12.74
C LYS A 85 -10.83 -18.32 -11.84
N GLY A 86 -11.50 -17.28 -12.33
CA GLY A 86 -12.67 -16.70 -11.68
C GLY A 86 -13.30 -15.60 -12.54
N PRO A 87 -14.61 -15.35 -12.43
CA PRO A 87 -15.30 -14.29 -13.17
C PRO A 87 -15.12 -12.90 -12.53
N GLU A 88 -14.06 -12.70 -11.75
CA GLU A 88 -13.87 -11.49 -10.96
C GLU A 88 -13.19 -10.40 -11.78
N TYR A 89 -13.92 -9.86 -12.75
CA TYR A 89 -13.69 -8.51 -13.24
C TYR A 89 -14.67 -7.58 -12.51
N ASN A 90 -14.18 -6.94 -11.45
CA ASN A 90 -14.87 -5.86 -10.76
C ASN A 90 -14.38 -4.53 -11.35
N GLY A 91 -15.18 -3.90 -12.20
CA GLY A 91 -14.79 -2.67 -12.89
C GLY A 91 -15.97 -1.94 -13.54
N CYS A 92 -16.79 -1.30 -12.72
CA CYS A 92 -17.68 -0.17 -13.07
C CYS A 92 -18.85 -0.45 -14.03
N SER A 93 -19.94 -1.01 -13.51
CA SER A 93 -21.23 -1.14 -14.23
C SER A 93 -21.95 0.20 -14.48
N SER A 94 -21.49 1.32 -13.91
CA SER A 94 -22.16 2.62 -14.09
C SER A 94 -21.79 3.27 -15.43
N VAL A 95 -20.54 3.20 -15.87
CA VAL A 95 -20.09 3.84 -17.12
C VAL A 95 -20.76 3.21 -18.35
N GLU A 96 -20.93 1.89 -18.37
CA GLU A 96 -21.57 1.22 -19.51
C GLU A 96 -23.08 1.51 -19.58
N ALA A 97 -23.75 1.63 -18.43
CA ALA A 97 -25.15 2.05 -18.37
C ALA A 97 -25.31 3.51 -18.84
N ASP A 98 -24.48 4.43 -18.32
CA ASP A 98 -24.49 5.84 -18.69
C ASP A 98 -24.20 6.05 -20.18
N LEU A 99 -23.31 5.24 -20.78
CA LEU A 99 -23.02 5.27 -22.21
C LEU A 99 -24.19 4.75 -23.06
N ARG A 100 -24.90 3.72 -22.60
CA ARG A 100 -26.09 3.19 -23.30
C ARG A 100 -27.23 4.20 -23.30
N ASP A 101 -27.44 4.88 -22.18
CA ASP A 101 -28.47 5.93 -22.06
C ASP A 101 -28.15 7.14 -22.95
N GLN A 102 -26.88 7.56 -23.00
CA GLN A 102 -26.43 8.62 -23.93
C GLN A 102 -26.63 8.23 -25.40
N ILE A 103 -26.33 6.98 -25.78
CA ILE A 103 -26.54 6.49 -27.14
C ILE A 103 -28.04 6.51 -27.50
N ALA A 104 -28.90 6.09 -26.58
CA ALA A 104 -30.35 6.10 -26.82
C ALA A 104 -30.87 7.53 -27.02
N GLN A 105 -30.43 8.48 -26.19
CA GLN A 105 -30.83 9.87 -26.30
C GLN A 105 -30.36 10.52 -27.60
N LEU A 106 -29.10 10.29 -28.00
CA LEU A 106 -28.55 10.83 -29.24
C LEU A 106 -29.26 10.29 -30.48
N LYS A 107 -29.62 8.99 -30.51
CA LYS A 107 -30.38 8.39 -31.61
C LYS A 107 -31.77 9.01 -31.75
N SER A 108 -32.50 9.17 -30.65
CA SER A 108 -33.82 9.82 -30.67
C SER A 108 -33.76 11.24 -31.23
N GLN A 109 -32.76 12.02 -30.84
CA GLN A 109 -32.57 13.38 -31.34
C GLN A 109 -32.24 13.40 -32.84
N LEU A 110 -31.49 12.41 -33.33
CA LEU A 110 -31.16 12.30 -34.75
C LEU A 110 -32.42 12.01 -35.58
N GLU A 111 -33.25 11.06 -35.14
CA GLU A 111 -34.50 10.69 -35.82
C GLU A 111 -35.49 11.87 -35.87
N ASP A 112 -35.60 12.64 -34.80
CA ASP A 112 -36.45 13.84 -34.79
C ASP A 112 -35.92 14.91 -35.76
N LYS A 113 -34.60 15.12 -35.79
CA LYS A 113 -33.97 16.05 -36.75
C LYS A 113 -34.17 15.60 -38.19
N GLU A 114 -33.99 14.31 -38.49
CA GLU A 114 -34.23 13.74 -39.82
C GLU A 114 -35.69 13.88 -40.25
N ARG A 115 -36.65 13.65 -39.35
CA ARG A 115 -38.08 13.88 -39.63
C ARG A 115 -38.38 15.35 -39.93
N ILE A 116 -37.79 16.28 -39.17
CA ILE A 116 -37.95 17.72 -39.41
C ILE A 116 -37.35 18.11 -40.76
N ILE A 117 -36.16 17.62 -41.08
CA ILE A 117 -35.50 17.88 -42.38
C ILE A 117 -36.40 17.38 -43.51
N LYS A 118 -36.89 16.14 -43.43
CA LYS A 118 -37.80 15.59 -44.44
C LYS A 118 -39.08 16.41 -44.60
N LEU A 119 -39.69 16.83 -43.50
CA LEU A 119 -40.86 17.72 -43.51
C LEU A 119 -40.58 19.09 -44.12
N MET A 120 -39.35 19.60 -44.00
CA MET A 120 -38.90 20.86 -44.59
C MET A 120 -38.55 20.71 -46.07
N GLU A 121 -38.00 19.56 -46.47
CA GLU A 121 -37.72 19.20 -47.86
C GLU A 121 -39.02 18.99 -48.65
N ASP A 122 -40.02 18.30 -48.08
CA ASP A 122 -41.33 18.08 -48.70
C ASP A 122 -42.16 19.38 -48.84
N ARG A 123 -41.80 20.45 -48.14
CA ARG A 123 -42.45 21.78 -48.21
C ARG A 123 -41.79 22.74 -49.20
N LYS A 124 -40.73 22.31 -49.88
CA LYS A 124 -39.96 23.11 -50.83
C LYS A 124 -40.36 22.78 -52.26
#